data_AF-A0A933ZSG1-F1
#
_entry.id   AF-A0A933ZSG1-F1
#
_cell.length_a   1.000
_cell.length_b   1.000
_cell.length_c   1.000
_cell.angle_alpha   90.00
_cell.angle_beta   90.00
_cell.angle_gamma   90.00
#
_symmetry.space_group_name_H-M   'P 1'
#
loop_
_entity.id
_entity.type
_entity.pdbx_description
1 polymer ?
#
loop_
_entity_poly.entity_id
_entity_poly.type
_entity_poly.pdbx_seq_one_letter_code
_entity_poly.pdbx_strand_id
1 'polypeptide(L)' 'MTRILLLADDPSVIRDVGARLSAQGCSVESASTLDQAFARLAGERFDFVIVDRVEDGVSAA' A
#
# COMPACT_ATOMS: atom_id res chain seq x y z
N MET A 1 8.72 12.41 9.55
CA MET A 1 7.46 11.66 9.71
C MET A 1 7.52 10.51 8.72
N THR A 2 7.48 9.26 9.19
CA THR A 2 7.67 8.08 8.34
C THR A 2 6.49 7.91 7.38
N ARG A 3 6.76 7.81 6.07
CA ARG A 3 5.75 7.61 5.02
C ARG A 3 5.74 6.16 4.56
N ILE A 4 4.57 5.55 4.59
CA ILE A 4 4.37 4.14 4.23
C ILE A 4 3.34 4.04 3.12
N LEU A 5 3.65 3.24 2.09
CA LEU A 5 2.67 2.77 1.12
C LEU A 5 2.23 1.35 1.52
N LEU A 6 0.93 1.14 1.72
CA LEU A 6 0.31 -0.16 1.99
C LEU A 6 -0.40 -0.66 0.73
N LEU A 7 0.09 -1.75 0.15
CA LEU A 7 -0.54 -2.45 -0.96
C LEU A 7 -1.28 -3.69 -0.43
N ALA A 8 -2.60 -3.67 -0.48
CA ALA A 8 -3.47 -4.80 -0.14
C ALA A 8 -4.81 -4.67 -0.87
N ASP A 9 -5.37 -5.76 -1.36
CA ASP A 9 -6.66 -5.79 -2.06
C ASP A 9 -7.86 -5.86 -1.10
N ASP A 10 -7.70 -6.49 0.07
CA ASP A 10 -8.71 -6.54 1.12
C ASP A 10 -8.88 -5.17 1.82
N PRO A 11 -10.05 -4.52 1.70
CA PRO A 11 -10.32 -3.24 2.35
C PRO A 11 -10.22 -3.27 3.88
N SER A 12 -10.47 -4.42 4.51
CA SER A 12 -10.31 -4.59 5.95
C SER A 12 -8.85 -4.56 6.36
N VAL A 13 -7.96 -5.18 5.57
CA VAL A 13 -6.51 -5.10 5.80
C VAL A 13 -6.04 -3.66 5.67
N ILE A 14 -6.45 -2.94 4.61
CA ILE A 14 -6.11 -1.52 4.42
C ILE A 14 -6.51 -0.71 5.64
N ARG A 15 -7.77 -0.85 6.09
CA ARG A 15 -8.32 -0.10 7.22
C ARG A 15 -7.58 -0.41 8.52
N ASP A 16 -7.44 -1.69 8.85
CA ASP A 16 -6.97 -2.11 10.18
C ASP A 16 -5.45 -1.91 10.31
N VAL A 17 -4.67 -2.23 9.26
CA VAL A 17 -3.23 -1.97 9.23
C VAL A 17 -2.94 -0.48 9.14
N GLY A 18 -3.65 0.24 8.28
CA GLY A 18 -3.52 1.69 8.13
C GLY A 18 -3.77 2.43 9.46
N ALA A 19 -4.86 2.11 10.15
CA ALA A 19 -5.18 2.70 11.44
C ALA A 19 -4.09 2.44 12.50
N ARG A 20 -3.54 1.22 12.55
CA ARG A 20 -2.47 0.87 13.50
C ARG A 20 -1.18 1.64 13.22
N LEU A 21 -0.79 1.76 11.95
CA LEU A 21 0.42 2.51 11.55
C LEU A 21 0.26 4.01 11.78
N SER A 22 -0.90 4.58 11.46
CA SER A 22 -1.20 5.99 11.74
C SER A 22 -1.21 6.28 13.25
N ALA A 23 -1.71 5.37 14.08
CA ALA A 23 -1.63 5.49 15.53
C ALA A 23 -0.19 5.48 16.08
N GLN A 24 0.78 4.98 15.31
CA GLN A 24 2.22 5.06 15.61
C GLN A 24 2.89 6.33 15.04
N GLY A 25 2.12 7.27 14.48
CA GLY A 25 2.63 8.51 13.90
C GLY A 25 3.16 8.39 12.47
N CYS A 26 2.84 7.31 11.76
CA CYS A 26 3.16 7.17 10.33
C CYS A 26 2.12 7.86 9.44
N SER A 27 2.59 8.44 8.34
CA SER A 27 1.73 8.85 7.23
C SER A 27 1.52 7.65 6.33
N VAL A 28 0.27 7.17 6.21
CA VAL A 28 -0.03 5.95 5.46
C VAL A 28 -0.86 6.30 4.24
N GLU A 29 -0.43 5.81 3.09
CA GLU A 29 -1.20 5.78 1.86
C GLU A 29 -1.44 4.34 1.44
N SER A 30 -2.55 4.09 0.75
CA SER A 30 -2.93 2.74 0.34
C SER A 30 -3.16 2.62 -1.16
N ALA A 31 -2.84 1.45 -1.69
CA ALA A 31 -3.18 1.02 -3.04
C ALA A 31 -3.83 -0.37 -2.97
N SER A 32 -4.83 -0.62 -3.81
CA SER A 32 -5.48 -1.95 -3.88
C SER A 32 -5.05 -2.79 -5.07
N THR A 33 -4.22 -2.22 -5.95
CA THR A 33 -3.66 -2.89 -7.13
C THR A 33 -2.19 -2.49 -7.31
N LEU A 34 -1.44 -3.31 -8.03
CA LEU A 34 -0.04 -3.01 -8.35
C LEU A 34 0.08 -1.74 -9.22
N ASP A 35 -0.81 -1.53 -10.19
CA ASP A 35 -0.85 -0.30 -10.98
C ASP A 35 -1.00 0.96 -10.12
N GLN A 36 -1.90 0.94 -9.13
CA GLN A 36 -2.06 2.07 -8.22
C GLN A 36 -0.81 2.29 -7.36
N ALA A 37 -0.18 1.20 -6.88
CA ALA A 37 1.04 1.28 -6.09
C ALA A 37 2.19 1.87 -6.91
N PHE A 38 2.39 1.40 -8.14
CA PHE A 38 3.42 1.91 -9.04
C PHE A 38 3.19 3.36 -9.43
N ALA A 39 1.95 3.76 -9.71
CA ALA A 39 1.62 5.16 -10.01
C ALA A 39 2.00 6.09 -8.84
N ARG A 40 1.77 5.68 -7.60
CA ARG A 40 2.18 6.43 -6.40
C ARG A 40 3.69 6.45 -6.21
N LEU A 41 4.36 5.31 -6.36
CA LEU A 41 5.82 5.20 -6.24
C LEU A 41 6.57 6.04 -7.29
N ALA A 42 5.98 6.24 -8.46
CA ALA A 42 6.57 7.08 -9.50
C ALA A 42 6.50 8.59 -9.16
N GLY A 43 5.44 9.02 -8.47
CA GLY A 43 5.22 10.43 -8.11
C GLY A 43 5.86 10.83 -6.79
N GLU A 44 6.08 9.89 -5.88
CA GLU A 44 6.34 10.17 -4.47
C GLU A 44 7.39 9.24 -3.85
N ARG A 45 8.08 9.73 -2.81
CA ARG A 45 8.96 8.90 -1.99
C ARG A 45 8.26 8.39 -0.74
N PHE A 46 8.46 7.11 -0.48
CA PHE A 46 8.06 6.40 0.74
C PHE A 46 9.31 5.82 1.42
N ASP A 47 9.30 5.76 2.76
CA ASP A 47 10.38 5.14 3.54
C ASP A 47 10.25 3.61 3.51
N PHE A 48 9.00 3.11 3.48
CA PHE A 48 8.68 1.70 3.41
C PHE A 48 7.47 1.44 2.51
N VAL A 49 7.46 0.26 1.89
CA VAL A 49 6.31 -0.30 1.19
C VAL A 49 5.96 -1.62 1.86
N ILE A 50 4.71 -1.76 2.31
CA ILE A 50 4.18 -3.00 2.88
C ILE A 50 3.26 -3.61 1.83
N VAL A 51 3.53 -4.85 1.47
CA VAL A 51 2.85 -5.54 0.37
C VAL A 51 2.22 -6.82 0.91
N ASP A 52 0.91 -6.91 0.82
CA ASP A 52 0.19 -8.18 0.91
C ASP A 52 0.18 -8.86 -0.48
N ARG A 53 -0.12 -10.16 -0.53
CA ARG A 53 -0.26 -10.87 -1.81
C ARG A 53 -1.47 -10.32 -2.56
N VAL A 54 -1.23 -9.36 -3.43
CA VAL A 54 -2.19 -8.86 -4.40
C VAL A 54 -1.97 -9.64 -5.70
N GLU A 55 -3.01 -10.32 -6.18
CA GLU A 55 -2.92 -11.01 -7.47
C GLU A 55 -3.00 -9.98 -8.59
N ASP A 56 -1.93 -9.90 -9.39
CA ASP A 56 -1.99 -9.21 -10.66
C ASP A 56 -2.84 -10.01 -11.64
N GLY A 57 -3.79 -9.34 -12.28
CA GLY A 57 -4.58 -9.90 -13.38
C GLY A 57 -3.77 -10.21 -14.65
N VAL A 58 -2.45 -10.34 -14.56
CA VAL A 58 -1.61 -10.87 -15.65
C VAL A 58 -1.62 -12.39 -15.53
N SER A 59 -2.65 -13.00 -16.12
CA SER A 59 -2.52 -14.37 -16.61
C SER A 59 -1.34 -14.39 -17.56
N ALA A 60 -0.25 -15.07 -17.17
CA ALA A 60 0.77 -15.47 -18.12
C ALA A 60 0.05 -16.24 -19.25
N ALA A 61 0.03 -15.66 -20.44
CA ALA A 61 -0.31 -16.34 -21.68
C ALA A 61 0.89 -17.16 -22.15
#